data_AF-G5J482-F1
#
_entry.id   AF-G5J482-F1
#
_cell.length_a   1.000
_cell.length_b   1.000
_cell.length_c   1.000
_cell.angle_alpha   90.00
_cell.angle_beta   90.00
_cell.angle_gamma   90.00
#
_symmetry.space_group_name_H-M   'P 1'
#
loop_
_entity.id
_entity.type
_entity.pdbx_description
1 polymer ?
#
loop_
_entity_poly.entity_id
_entity_poly.type
_entity_poly.pdbx_seq_one_letter_code
_entity_poly.pdbx_strand_id
1 'polypeptide(L)'
;MAILSPPGFAQEQEEESILIESTITGDVDPSQAVTVEDLKIPVDQLELLVKPLSLEELQTEAAAWFLLLKDKAVEISTTEIAIKRENQIIKEGEEADEAVNKAREELAKAESALNETTSGTPEY
;
A
#
# COMPACT_ATOMS: atom_id res chain seq x y z
N MET A 1 26.13 15.86 23.99
CA MET A 1 25.74 15.00 22.86
C MET A 1 24.26 14.70 23.04
N ALA A 2 23.39 15.49 22.40
CA ALA A 2 21.93 15.34 22.48
C ALA A 2 21.45 15.22 21.03
N ILE A 3 20.82 14.09 20.72
CA ILE A 3 20.32 13.77 19.38
C ILE A 3 18.93 14.40 19.30
N LEU A 4 18.79 15.43 18.48
CA LEU A 4 17.54 16.14 18.24
C LEU A 4 16.68 15.27 17.32
N SER A 5 15.61 14.67 17.85
CA SER A 5 14.59 14.02 17.02
C SER A 5 13.87 15.06 16.16
N PRO A 6 13.62 14.79 14.87
CA PRO A 6 12.91 15.74 14.01
C PRO A 6 11.44 15.86 14.44
N PRO A 7 10.88 17.08 14.52
CA PRO A 7 9.45 17.29 14.68
C PRO A 7 8.81 17.11 13.30
N GLY A 8 7.92 16.13 13.14
CA GLY A 8 7.25 15.98 11.85
C GLY A 8 6.36 14.76 11.67
N PHE A 9 6.48 13.73 12.51
CA PHE A 9 5.64 12.52 12.36
C PHE A 9 4.51 12.38 13.38
N ALA A 10 4.33 13.35 14.30
CA ALA A 10 3.34 13.23 15.37
C ALA A 10 1.99 13.89 15.07
N GLN A 11 1.84 14.69 14.00
CA GLN A 11 0.67 15.56 13.85
C GLN A 11 -0.32 15.16 12.75
N GLU A 12 0.05 14.27 11.82
CA GLU A 12 -0.88 13.79 10.79
C GLU A 12 -1.76 12.61 11.26
N GLN A 13 -1.33 11.88 12.29
CA GLN A 13 -2.14 10.80 12.88
C GLN A 13 -3.24 11.32 13.80
N GLU A 14 -3.05 12.48 14.42
CA GLU A 14 -4.07 13.09 15.28
C GLU A 14 -5.22 13.67 14.44
N GLU A 15 -4.94 14.35 13.32
CA GLU A 15 -5.97 15.01 12.50
C GLU A 15 -6.98 14.05 11.84
N GLU A 16 -6.55 12.85 11.38
CA GLU A 16 -7.49 11.83 10.91
C GLU A 16 -8.33 11.21 12.04
N SER A 17 -7.80 11.20 13.27
CA SER A 17 -8.52 10.71 14.45
C SER A 17 -9.68 11.63 14.84
N ILE A 18 -9.50 12.96 14.68
CA ILE A 18 -10.48 13.98 15.07
C ILE A 18 -11.72 13.98 14.16
N LEU A 19 -11.56 13.64 12.87
CA LEU A 19 -12.69 13.62 11.94
C LEU A 19 -13.68 12.48 12.24
N ILE A 20 -13.19 11.38 12.80
CA ILE A 20 -14.00 10.20 13.13
C ILE A 20 -14.66 10.36 14.50
N GLU A 21 -13.96 10.92 15.50
CA GLU A 21 -14.57 11.27 16.79
C GLU A 21 -15.75 12.24 16.64
N SER A 22 -15.71 13.13 15.64
CA SER A 22 -16.75 14.14 15.46
C SER A 22 -18.08 13.61 14.90
N THR A 23 -18.15 12.37 14.37
CA THR A 23 -19.40 11.82 13.80
C THR A 23 -20.14 10.83 14.70
N ILE A 24 -19.52 10.36 15.78
CA ILE A 24 -20.12 9.42 16.75
C ILE A 24 -20.19 10.14 18.09
N THR A 25 -21.31 10.82 18.36
CA THR A 25 -21.54 11.50 19.64
C THR A 25 -22.33 10.59 20.58
N GLY A 26 -21.72 10.14 21.68
CA GLY A 26 -22.38 9.35 22.74
C GLY A 26 -21.52 8.17 23.22
N ASP A 27 -22.01 7.43 24.22
CA ASP A 27 -21.44 6.13 24.63
C ASP A 27 -21.92 5.04 23.66
N VAL A 28 -21.33 5.04 22.46
CA VAL A 28 -21.66 4.10 21.39
C VAL A 28 -20.78 2.87 21.52
N ASP A 29 -21.38 1.68 21.57
CA ASP A 29 -20.68 0.40 21.62
C ASP A 29 -20.85 -0.37 20.30
N PRO A 30 -19.89 -0.27 19.36
CA PRO A 30 -19.96 -0.94 18.05
C PRO A 30 -20.07 -2.47 18.14
N SER A 31 -19.76 -3.07 19.29
CA SER A 31 -19.90 -4.52 19.48
C SER A 31 -21.36 -4.99 19.53
N GLN A 32 -22.31 -4.07 19.72
CA GLN A 32 -23.75 -4.36 19.71
C GLN A 32 -24.37 -4.31 18.30
N ALA A 33 -23.61 -3.91 17.28
CA ALA A 33 -24.10 -3.84 15.91
C ALA A 33 -24.36 -5.25 15.35
N VAL A 34 -25.52 -5.42 14.71
CA VAL A 34 -25.97 -6.72 14.18
C VAL A 34 -25.78 -6.78 12.67
N THR A 35 -25.95 -5.67 11.95
CA THR A 35 -25.97 -5.73 10.48
C THR A 35 -24.59 -5.98 9.87
N VAL A 36 -23.51 -5.72 10.61
CA VAL A 36 -22.14 -6.04 10.21
C VAL A 36 -21.81 -7.54 10.26
N GLU A 37 -22.64 -8.37 10.88
CA GLU A 37 -22.45 -9.83 10.91
C GLU A 37 -22.65 -10.48 9.52
N ASP A 38 -23.46 -9.85 8.66
CA ASP A 38 -23.65 -10.27 7.27
C ASP A 38 -23.36 -9.13 6.29
N LEU A 39 -22.14 -9.14 5.74
CA LEU A 39 -21.68 -8.14 4.77
C LEU A 39 -22.35 -8.24 3.40
N LYS A 40 -23.22 -9.24 3.19
CA LYS A 40 -23.92 -9.46 1.92
C LYS A 40 -25.33 -8.90 1.91
N ILE A 41 -25.80 -8.31 3.02
CA ILE A 41 -27.11 -7.67 3.06
C ILE A 41 -27.13 -6.56 1.97
N PRO A 42 -28.04 -6.65 1.00
CA PRO A 42 -28.19 -5.60 -0.01
C PRO A 42 -28.56 -4.25 0.62
N VAL A 43 -28.13 -3.15 -0.01
CA VAL A 43 -28.34 -1.80 0.53
C VAL A 43 -29.82 -1.45 0.71
N ASP A 44 -30.69 -1.91 -0.19
CA ASP A 44 -32.14 -1.74 -0.09
C ASP A 44 -32.75 -2.50 1.09
N GLN A 45 -32.19 -3.65 1.46
CA GLN A 45 -32.58 -4.39 2.67
C GLN A 45 -32.03 -3.71 3.93
N LEU A 46 -30.77 -3.25 3.93
CA LEU A 46 -30.21 -2.44 5.02
C LEU A 46 -31.07 -1.21 5.30
N GLU A 47 -31.55 -0.50 4.26
CA GLU A 47 -32.43 0.66 4.41
C GLU A 47 -33.73 0.31 5.18
N LEU A 48 -34.26 -0.90 5.01
CA LEU A 48 -35.43 -1.36 5.75
C LEU A 48 -35.08 -1.78 7.19
N LEU A 49 -33.92 -2.40 7.39
CA LEU A 49 -33.45 -2.86 8.71
C LEU A 49 -33.10 -1.71 9.65
N VAL A 50 -32.61 -0.58 9.12
CA VAL A 50 -32.22 0.57 9.94
C VAL A 50 -33.39 1.49 10.30
N LYS A 51 -34.50 1.47 9.54
CA LYS A 51 -35.69 2.30 9.79
C LYS A 51 -36.29 2.20 11.20
N PRO A 52 -36.42 1.02 11.83
CA PRO A 52 -36.98 0.91 13.17
C PRO A 52 -35.99 1.31 14.28
N LEU A 53 -34.71 1.51 13.98
CA LEU A 53 -33.69 1.79 14.98
C LEU A 53 -33.84 3.20 15.56
N SER A 54 -33.57 3.32 16.85
CA SER A 54 -33.35 4.61 17.51
C SER A 54 -32.06 5.28 17.00
N LEU A 55 -31.87 6.55 17.35
CA LEU A 55 -30.66 7.27 16.97
C LEU A 55 -29.39 6.60 17.52
N GLU A 56 -29.43 6.14 18.78
CA GLU A 56 -28.29 5.51 19.45
C GLU A 56 -27.95 4.15 18.82
N GLU A 57 -28.97 3.34 18.49
CA GLU A 57 -28.79 2.07 17.77
C GLU A 57 -28.27 2.31 16.34
N LEU A 58 -28.75 3.35 15.64
CA LEU A 58 -28.26 3.71 14.31
C LEU A 58 -26.80 4.17 14.35
N GLN A 59 -26.41 4.95 15.37
CA GLN A 59 -25.02 5.36 15.58
C GLN A 59 -24.13 4.15 15.86
N THR A 60 -24.64 3.16 16.60
CA THR A 60 -23.95 1.89 16.87
C THR A 60 -23.68 1.09 15.60
N GLU A 61 -24.70 0.90 14.77
CA GLU A 61 -24.55 0.23 13.47
C GLU A 61 -23.57 0.99 12.56
N ALA A 62 -23.72 2.32 12.46
CA ALA A 62 -22.85 3.14 11.63
C ALA A 62 -21.38 3.09 12.07
N ALA A 63 -21.13 3.11 13.39
CA ALA A 63 -19.79 3.00 13.95
C ALA A 63 -19.14 1.66 13.59
N ALA A 64 -19.88 0.56 13.71
CA ALA A 64 -19.36 -0.76 13.37
C ALA A 64 -19.05 -0.90 11.87
N TRP A 65 -19.93 -0.43 10.99
CA TRP A 65 -19.67 -0.41 9.55
C TRP A 65 -18.44 0.42 9.19
N PHE A 66 -18.28 1.57 9.84
CA PHE A 66 -17.14 2.45 9.59
C PHE A 66 -15.81 1.82 10.05
N LEU A 67 -15.78 1.19 11.23
CA LEU A 67 -14.60 0.46 11.72
C LEU A 67 -14.21 -0.66 10.75
N LEU A 68 -15.17 -1.46 10.31
CA LEU A 68 -14.93 -2.52 9.35
C LEU A 68 -14.38 -1.98 8.01
N LEU A 69 -14.96 -0.88 7.51
CA LEU A 69 -14.50 -0.23 6.28
C LEU A 69 -13.05 0.25 6.43
N LYS A 70 -12.72 0.87 7.57
CA LYS A 70 -11.37 1.35 7.87
C LYS A 70 -10.37 0.19 7.87
N ASP A 71 -10.69 -0.90 8.56
CA ASP A 71 -9.82 -2.08 8.64
C ASP A 71 -9.56 -2.66 7.23
N LYS A 72 -10.60 -2.76 6.40
CA LYS A 72 -10.46 -3.24 5.02
C LYS A 72 -9.67 -2.28 4.13
N ALA A 73 -9.84 -0.98 4.29
CA ALA A 73 -9.08 0.01 3.56
C ALA A 73 -7.58 -0.07 3.91
N VAL A 74 -7.25 -0.27 5.19
CA VAL A 74 -5.87 -0.49 5.64
C VAL A 74 -5.30 -1.80 5.07
N GLU A 75 -6.05 -2.90 5.12
CA GLU A 75 -5.63 -4.19 4.56
C GLU A 75 -5.31 -4.10 3.07
N ILE A 76 -6.19 -3.49 2.28
CA ILE A 76 -6.01 -3.34 0.84
C ILE A 76 -4.84 -2.40 0.53
N SER A 77 -4.79 -1.22 1.15
CA SER A 77 -3.75 -0.23 0.87
C SER A 77 -2.35 -0.73 1.23
N THR A 78 -2.20 -1.42 2.37
CA THR A 78 -0.91 -2.02 2.76
C THR A 78 -0.45 -3.09 1.78
N THR A 79 -1.38 -3.92 1.30
CA THR A 79 -1.12 -4.92 0.26
C THR A 79 -0.70 -4.28 -1.06
N GLU A 80 -1.41 -3.23 -1.51
CA GLU A 80 -1.06 -2.51 -2.74
C GLU A 80 0.31 -1.84 -2.66
N ILE A 81 0.65 -1.26 -1.50
CA ILE A 81 1.98 -0.67 -1.27
C ILE A 81 3.06 -1.75 -1.36
N ALA A 82 2.84 -2.93 -0.78
CA ALA A 82 3.79 -4.04 -0.84
C ALA A 82 4.03 -4.47 -2.29
N ILE A 83 2.96 -4.67 -3.08
CA ILE A 83 3.04 -5.03 -4.50
C ILE A 83 3.80 -3.96 -5.29
N LYS A 84 3.50 -2.67 -5.07
CA LYS A 84 4.20 -1.57 -5.75
C LYS A 84 5.70 -1.57 -5.46
N ARG A 85 6.10 -1.86 -4.22
CA ARG A 85 7.52 -1.95 -3.84
C ARG A 85 8.20 -3.15 -4.49
N GLU A 86 7.55 -4.29 -4.52
CA GLU A 86 8.09 -5.49 -5.18
C GLU A 86 8.25 -5.28 -6.69
N ASN A 87 7.27 -4.68 -7.35
CA ASN A 87 7.37 -4.33 -8.77
C ASN A 87 8.51 -3.35 -9.06
N GLN A 88 8.78 -2.41 -8.15
CA GLN A 88 9.90 -1.49 -8.29
C GLN A 88 11.24 -2.23 -8.23
N ILE A 89 11.39 -3.19 -7.30
CA ILE A 89 12.59 -4.02 -7.20
C ILE A 89 12.78 -4.89 -8.45
N ILE A 90 11.70 -5.50 -8.95
CA ILE A 90 11.74 -6.30 -10.18
C ILE A 90 12.25 -5.45 -11.35
N LYS A 91 11.69 -4.25 -11.51
CA LYS A 91 12.10 -3.32 -12.57
C LYS A 91 13.58 -2.93 -12.47
N GLU A 92 14.06 -2.62 -11.27
CA GLU A 92 15.48 -2.32 -11.04
C GLU A 92 16.37 -3.53 -11.38
N GLY A 93 15.91 -4.75 -11.08
CA GLY A 93 16.59 -5.99 -11.47
C GLY A 93 16.64 -6.20 -12.98
N GLU A 94 15.53 -5.98 -13.68
CA GLU A 94 15.47 -6.04 -15.15
C GLU A 94 16.42 -5.04 -15.81
N GLU A 95 16.44 -3.78 -15.33
CA GLU A 95 17.36 -2.75 -15.81
C GLU A 95 18.85 -3.14 -15.57
N ALA A 96 19.16 -3.77 -14.43
CA ALA A 96 20.50 -4.26 -14.13
C ALA A 96 20.91 -5.42 -15.04
N ASP A 97 20.02 -6.38 -15.29
CA ASP A 97 20.26 -7.51 -16.19
C ASP A 97 20.51 -7.04 -17.63
N GLU A 98 19.72 -6.07 -18.11
CA GLU A 98 19.93 -5.43 -19.41
C GLU A 98 21.31 -4.77 -19.51
N ALA A 99 21.73 -4.03 -18.47
CA ALA A 99 23.04 -3.38 -18.44
C ALA A 99 24.20 -4.39 -18.47
N VAL A 100 24.09 -5.49 -17.72
CA VAL A 100 25.10 -6.58 -17.71
C VAL A 100 25.19 -7.24 -19.08
N ASN A 101 24.05 -7.54 -19.70
CA ASN A 101 24.03 -8.16 -21.02
C ASN A 101 24.69 -7.25 -22.08
N LYS A 102 24.38 -5.95 -22.05
CA LYS A 102 25.02 -4.98 -22.95
C LYS A 102 26.54 -4.90 -22.73
N ALA A 103 27.00 -4.85 -21.49
CA ALA A 103 28.43 -4.82 -21.18
C ALA A 103 29.16 -6.08 -21.67
N ARG A 104 28.53 -7.26 -21.56
CA ARG A 104 29.08 -8.52 -22.09
C ARG A 104 29.20 -8.50 -23.60
N GLU A 105 28.21 -7.98 -24.31
CA GLU A 105 28.27 -7.83 -25.76
C GLU A 105 29.38 -6.86 -26.20
N GLU A 106 29.54 -5.74 -25.50
CA GLU A 106 30.59 -4.76 -25.78
C GLU A 106 31.99 -5.35 -25.53
N LEU A 107 32.16 -6.10 -24.44
CA LEU A 107 33.42 -6.80 -24.14
C LEU A 107 33.76 -7.85 -25.21
N ALA A 108 32.79 -8.67 -25.62
CA ALA A 108 33.00 -9.67 -26.67
C ALA A 108 33.41 -9.03 -28.01
N LYS A 109 32.83 -7.87 -28.36
CA LYS A 109 33.22 -7.09 -29.55
C LYS A 109 34.66 -6.56 -29.43
N ALA A 110 35.02 -6.02 -28.26
CA ALA A 110 36.37 -5.49 -28.01
C ALA A 110 37.44 -6.60 -28.07
N GLU A 111 37.18 -7.78 -27.48
CA GLU A 111 38.07 -8.94 -27.53
C GLU A 111 38.26 -9.44 -28.98
N SER A 112 37.19 -9.48 -29.76
CA SER A 112 37.25 -9.88 -31.18
C SER A 112 38.11 -8.91 -31.98
N ALA A 113 37.92 -7.60 -31.80
CA ALA A 113 38.71 -6.57 -32.47
C ALA A 113 40.20 -6.64 -32.07
N LEU A 114 40.50 -6.91 -30.79
CA LEU A 114 41.88 -7.09 -30.33
C LEU A 114 42.55 -8.28 -31.04
N ASN A 115 41.88 -9.44 -31.08
CA ASN A 115 42.41 -10.65 -31.74
C ASN A 115 42.69 -10.45 -33.24
N GLU A 116 41.84 -9.71 -33.95
CA GLU A 116 42.09 -9.36 -35.36
C GLU A 116 43.36 -8.52 -35.53
N THR A 117 43.64 -7.60 -34.60
CA THR A 117 44.84 -6.75 -34.67
C THR A 117 46.14 -7.47 -34.29
N THR A 118 46.11 -8.39 -33.31
CA THR A 118 47.32 -9.15 -32.94
C THR A 118 47.70 -10.21 -33.97
N SER A 119 46.74 -10.82 -34.67
CA SER A 119 47.02 -11.85 -35.67
C SER A 119 47.57 -11.29 -36.99
N GLY A 120 47.48 -9.97 -37.21
CA GLY A 120 47.98 -9.26 -38.38
C GLY A 120 49.36 -8.62 -38.24
N THR A 121 50.06 -8.80 -37.11
CA THR A 121 51.40 -8.22 -36.92
C THR A 121 52.46 -9.16 -37.54
N PRO A 122 53.19 -8.75 -38.60
CA PRO A 122 54.23 -9.58 -39.20
C PRO A 122 55.43 -9.69 -38.25
N GLU A 123 55.86 -10.90 -37.91
CA GLU A 123 57.19 -11.10 -37.31
C GLU A 123 58.26 -10.73 -38.35
N TYR A 124 59.15 -9.80 -37.97
CA TYR A 124 60.29 -9.34 -38.77
C TYR A 124 61.45 -10.34 -38.74
#